data_AF-B6BSX0-F1
#
_entry.id   AF-B6BSX0-F1
#
_cell.length_a   1.000
_cell.length_b   1.000
_cell.length_c   1.000
_cell.angle_alpha   90.00
_cell.angle_beta   90.00
_cell.angle_gamma   90.00
#
_symmetry.space_group_name_H-M   'P 1'
#
loop_
_entity.id
_entity.type
_entity.pdbx_description
1 polymer ?
#
loop_
_entity_poly.entity_id
_entity_poly.type
_entity_poly.pdbx_seq_one_letter_code
_entity_poly.pdbx_strand_id
1 'polypeptide(L)'
;MKKIYLIIISVILITNSYAGMNDSDKEKAWDCSGIYMANYFLPSGETFEYSMKEKSMASVKVFKAYALEIGIAETKWDEGVNKAVDKHYGSKYDKQKTDVCHTFLENLIPNGKERVKKVIQTLY
;
A
#
# COMPACT_ATOMS: atom_id res chain seq x y z
N MET A 1 45.44 28.68 -12.64
CA MET A 1 44.07 28.52 -13.15
C MET A 1 43.56 27.12 -12.81
N LYS A 2 42.71 26.97 -11.80
CA LYS A 2 41.83 25.79 -11.68
C LYS A 2 40.57 26.24 -10.94
N LYS A 3 39.46 26.18 -11.66
CA LYS A 3 38.17 26.76 -11.31
C LYS A 3 37.61 26.08 -10.06
N ILE A 4 37.28 26.87 -9.04
CA ILE A 4 36.46 26.41 -7.91
C ILE A 4 35.03 26.33 -8.44
N TYR A 5 34.54 25.12 -8.67
CA TYR A 5 33.14 24.90 -8.99
C TYR A 5 32.34 24.90 -7.68
N LEU A 6 31.73 26.04 -7.36
CA LEU A 6 30.66 26.12 -6.35
C LEU A 6 29.40 25.48 -6.95
N ILE A 7 29.20 24.19 -6.70
CA ILE A 7 27.94 23.51 -6.98
C ILE A 7 26.96 23.93 -5.89
N ILE A 8 26.11 24.90 -6.21
CA ILE A 8 24.93 25.24 -5.40
C ILE A 8 23.94 24.10 -5.59
N ILE A 9 23.95 23.13 -4.67
CA ILE A 9 22.88 22.13 -4.56
C ILE A 9 21.66 22.88 -4.02
N SER A 10 20.81 23.35 -4.93
CA SER A 10 19.46 23.80 -4.58
C SER A 10 18.67 22.57 -4.12
N VAL A 11 18.63 22.36 -2.81
CA VAL A 11 17.69 21.42 -2.20
C VAL A 11 16.32 22.07 -2.33
N ILE A 12 15.63 21.76 -3.43
CA ILE A 12 14.21 22.03 -3.55
C ILE A 12 13.53 21.08 -2.55
N LEU A 13 13.34 21.55 -1.33
CA LEU A 13 12.40 20.94 -0.39
C LEU A 13 11.00 21.17 -0.96
N ILE A 14 10.59 20.30 -1.89
CA ILE A 14 9.19 20.21 -2.27
C ILE A 14 8.49 19.64 -1.05
N THR A 15 7.99 20.51 -0.18
CA THR A 15 7.00 20.14 0.82
C THR A 15 5.74 19.79 0.04
N ASN A 16 5.67 18.56 -0.46
CA ASN A 16 4.43 18.00 -0.95
C ASN A 16 3.52 17.95 0.27
N SER A 17 2.60 18.92 0.40
CA SER A 17 1.48 18.82 1.31
C SER A 17 0.57 17.72 0.75
N TYR A 18 0.96 16.46 0.94
CA TYR A 18 0.08 15.35 0.65
C TYR A 18 -1.14 15.53 1.53
N ALA A 19 -2.32 15.66 0.92
CA ALA A 19 -3.56 15.54 1.65
C ALA A 19 -3.50 14.19 2.37
N GLY A 20 -3.40 14.21 3.70
CA GLY A 20 -3.34 12.98 4.49
C GLY A 20 -4.66 12.21 4.37
N MET A 21 -4.64 10.95 4.80
CA MET A 21 -5.85 10.15 4.90
C MET A 21 -6.78 10.74 5.98
N ASN A 22 -8.04 10.99 5.62
CA ASN A 22 -9.08 11.23 6.62
C ASN A 22 -9.43 9.91 7.35
N ASP A 23 -10.31 9.96 8.35
CA ASP A 23 -10.61 8.76 9.14
C ASP A 23 -11.30 7.66 8.32
N SER A 24 -12.17 8.02 7.37
CA SER A 24 -12.78 7.06 6.43
C SER A 24 -11.75 6.43 5.50
N ASP A 25 -10.77 7.22 5.02
CA ASP A 25 -9.67 6.70 4.20
C ASP A 25 -8.82 5.71 5.00
N LYS A 26 -8.52 6.01 6.27
CA LYS A 26 -7.76 5.10 7.16
C LYS A 26 -8.50 3.79 7.37
N GLU A 27 -9.78 3.85 7.71
CA GLU A 27 -10.62 2.66 7.92
C GLU A 27 -10.66 1.79 6.66
N LYS A 28 -10.85 2.40 5.49
CA LYS A 28 -10.87 1.69 4.22
C LYS A 28 -9.51 1.15 3.83
N ALA A 29 -8.42 1.86 4.13
CA ALA A 29 -7.05 1.41 3.87
C ALA A 29 -6.67 0.21 4.76
N TRP A 30 -7.12 0.20 6.03
CA TRP A 30 -7.00 -0.95 6.91
C TRP A 30 -7.82 -2.14 6.40
N ASP A 31 -9.10 -1.94 6.06
CA ASP A 31 -9.98 -3.00 5.55
C ASP A 31 -9.41 -3.63 4.27
N CYS A 32 -8.95 -2.80 3.32
CA CYS A 32 -8.30 -3.28 2.10
C CYS A 32 -6.98 -4.01 2.37
N SER A 33 -6.17 -3.54 3.33
CA SER A 33 -4.95 -4.25 3.73
C SER A 33 -5.28 -5.62 4.33
N GLY A 34 -6.34 -5.71 5.14
CA GLY A 34 -6.85 -6.98 5.66
C GLY A 34 -7.31 -7.93 4.57
N ILE A 35 -8.08 -7.46 3.58
CA ILE A 35 -8.51 -8.25 2.42
C ILE A 35 -7.30 -8.79 1.65
N TYR A 36 -6.32 -7.94 1.34
CA TYR A 36 -5.12 -8.36 0.62
C TYR A 36 -4.29 -9.40 1.39
N MET A 37 -4.18 -9.24 2.71
CA MET A 37 -3.50 -10.23 3.55
C MET A 37 -4.28 -11.54 3.64
N ALA A 38 -5.61 -11.49 3.70
CA ALA A 38 -6.45 -12.69 3.67
C ALA A 38 -6.31 -13.45 2.33
N ASN A 39 -6.18 -12.75 1.20
CA ASN A 39 -5.91 -13.35 -0.11
C ASN A 39 -4.57 -14.11 -0.18
N TYR A 40 -3.66 -13.90 0.78
CA TYR A 40 -2.44 -14.69 0.88
C TYR A 40 -2.70 -16.10 1.45
N PHE A 41 -3.65 -16.21 2.37
CA PHE A 41 -3.97 -17.43 3.13
C PHE A 41 -5.22 -18.14 2.61
N LEU A 42 -5.42 -18.16 1.30
CA LEU A 42 -6.62 -18.77 0.71
C LEU A 42 -6.75 -20.26 1.06
N PRO A 43 -7.98 -20.76 1.29
CA PRO A 43 -8.23 -22.17 1.55
C PRO A 43 -7.73 -23.08 0.43
N SER A 44 -7.29 -24.28 0.78
CA SER A 44 -6.89 -25.31 -0.18
C SER A 44 -8.00 -25.59 -1.19
N GLY A 45 -7.66 -25.59 -2.48
CA GLY A 45 -8.60 -25.84 -3.58
C GLY A 45 -9.06 -24.58 -4.33
N GLU A 46 -8.72 -23.37 -3.88
CA GLU A 46 -8.95 -22.16 -4.65
C GLU A 46 -7.85 -21.92 -5.69
N THR A 47 -8.22 -21.81 -6.96
CA THR A 47 -7.31 -21.36 -8.03
C THR A 47 -7.11 -19.87 -7.91
N PHE A 48 -5.96 -19.47 -7.40
CA PHE A 48 -5.58 -18.07 -7.27
C PHE A 48 -4.31 -17.80 -8.07
N GLU A 49 -4.40 -16.90 -9.03
CA GLU A 49 -3.27 -16.55 -9.88
C GLU A 49 -2.14 -15.94 -9.04
N TYR A 50 -0.91 -16.41 -9.28
CA TYR A 50 0.26 -15.97 -8.53
C TYR A 50 0.47 -14.44 -8.62
N SER A 51 0.22 -13.87 -9.80
CA SER A 51 0.23 -12.43 -10.07
C SER A 51 -0.70 -11.63 -9.13
N MET A 52 -1.82 -12.22 -8.71
CA MET A 52 -2.77 -11.59 -7.80
C MET A 52 -2.29 -11.63 -6.33
N LYS A 53 -1.53 -12.66 -5.94
CA LYS A 53 -0.84 -12.70 -4.63
C LYS A 53 0.21 -11.61 -4.55
N GLU A 54 1.03 -11.51 -5.59
CA GLU A 54 2.09 -10.50 -5.67
C GLU A 54 1.52 -9.09 -5.62
N LYS A 55 0.46 -8.83 -6.40
CA LYS A 55 -0.21 -7.52 -6.38
C LYS A 55 -0.84 -7.20 -5.03
N SER A 56 -1.46 -8.17 -4.37
CA SER A 56 -2.03 -7.99 -3.01
C SER A 56 -0.92 -7.68 -1.99
N MET A 57 0.15 -8.45 -1.99
CA MET A 57 1.30 -8.25 -1.09
C MET A 57 1.99 -6.90 -1.33
N ALA A 58 2.17 -6.52 -2.60
CA ALA A 58 2.71 -5.22 -2.96
C ALA A 58 1.80 -4.08 -2.51
N SER A 59 0.48 -4.23 -2.66
CA SER A 59 -0.51 -3.24 -2.25
C SER A 59 -0.50 -2.99 -0.73
N VAL A 60 -0.38 -4.05 0.09
CA VAL A 60 -0.22 -3.92 1.55
C VAL A 60 1.03 -3.11 1.90
N LYS A 61 2.16 -3.41 1.26
CA LYS A 61 3.42 -2.69 1.47
C LYS A 61 3.30 -1.21 1.09
N VAL A 62 2.63 -0.90 -0.03
CA VAL A 62 2.42 0.48 -0.47
C VAL A 62 1.51 1.26 0.48
N PHE A 63 0.43 0.65 0.98
CA PHE A 63 -0.41 1.28 2.00
C PHE A 63 0.36 1.57 3.28
N LYS A 64 1.11 0.58 3.80
CA LYS A 64 1.93 0.79 5.01
C LYS A 64 2.96 1.89 4.80
N ALA A 65 3.71 1.86 3.69
CA ALA A 65 4.68 2.91 3.38
C ALA A 65 4.04 4.30 3.34
N TYR A 66 2.91 4.45 2.63
CA TYR A 66 2.21 5.72 2.54
C TYR A 66 1.66 6.20 3.89
N ALA A 67 1.12 5.29 4.71
CA ALA A 67 0.64 5.61 6.06
C ALA A 67 1.77 6.19 6.93
N LEU A 68 2.96 5.58 6.89
CA LEU A 68 4.14 6.08 7.59
C LEU A 68 4.62 7.43 7.02
N GLU A 69 4.62 7.59 5.69
CA GLU A 69 4.99 8.84 5.00
C GLU A 69 4.13 10.03 5.46
N ILE A 70 2.83 9.82 5.68
CA ILE A 70 1.90 10.87 6.13
C ILE A 70 1.80 10.99 7.66
N GLY A 71 2.65 10.29 8.41
CA GLY A 71 2.79 10.42 9.86
C GLY A 71 1.85 9.56 10.70
N ILE A 72 1.21 8.53 10.14
CA ILE A 72 0.51 7.52 10.96
C ILE A 72 1.57 6.66 11.64
N ALA A 73 1.51 6.56 12.97
CA ALA A 73 2.41 5.70 13.74
C ALA A 73 2.26 4.23 13.32
N GLU A 74 3.38 3.52 13.18
CA GLU A 74 3.40 2.12 12.76
C GLU A 74 2.52 1.24 13.65
N THR A 75 2.57 1.42 14.97
CA THR A 75 1.74 0.66 15.92
C THR A 75 0.25 0.84 15.66
N LYS A 76 -0.21 2.07 15.39
CA LYS A 76 -1.61 2.36 15.05
C LYS A 76 -2.00 1.76 13.70
N TRP A 77 -1.10 1.81 12.72
CA TRP A 77 -1.33 1.21 11.42
C TRP A 77 -1.50 -0.31 11.55
N ASP A 78 -0.56 -0.97 12.21
CA ASP A 78 -0.54 -2.41 12.39
C ASP A 78 -1.75 -2.89 13.23
N GLU A 79 -2.16 -2.16 14.27
CA GLU A 79 -3.38 -2.44 15.03
C GLU A 79 -4.64 -2.42 14.15
N GLY A 80 -4.77 -1.44 13.26
CA GLY A 80 -5.90 -1.33 12.35
C GLY A 80 -5.92 -2.44 11.30
N VAL A 81 -4.76 -2.76 10.71
CA VAL A 81 -4.61 -3.86 9.75
C VAL A 81 -4.93 -5.20 10.42
N ASN A 82 -4.41 -5.47 11.62
CA ASN A 82 -4.67 -6.74 12.31
C ASN A 82 -6.16 -6.97 12.57
N LYS A 83 -6.89 -5.94 13.03
CA LYS A 83 -8.36 -6.02 13.18
C LYS A 83 -9.07 -6.35 11.87
N ALA A 84 -8.60 -5.78 10.76
CA ALA A 84 -9.15 -6.08 9.44
C ALA A 84 -8.78 -7.50 8.96
N VAL A 85 -7.55 -7.97 9.23
CA VAL A 85 -7.14 -9.35 8.94
C VAL A 85 -8.03 -10.33 9.68
N ASP A 86 -8.27 -10.14 10.98
CA ASP A 86 -9.13 -11.03 11.78
C ASP A 86 -10.55 -11.11 11.21
N LYS A 87 -11.07 -10.01 10.66
CA LYS A 87 -12.39 -9.96 10.01
C LYS A 87 -12.45 -10.77 8.70
N HIS A 88 -11.38 -10.78 7.90
CA HIS A 88 -11.37 -11.37 6.56
C HIS A 88 -10.70 -12.74 6.50
N TYR A 89 -9.92 -13.12 7.51
CA TYR A 89 -9.19 -14.38 7.56
C TYR A 89 -10.11 -15.60 7.35
N GLY A 90 -9.69 -16.55 6.51
CA GLY A 90 -10.48 -17.74 6.16
C GLY A 90 -11.64 -17.49 5.19
N SER A 91 -11.87 -16.24 4.76
CA SER A 91 -12.84 -15.93 3.71
C SER A 91 -12.38 -16.47 2.36
N LYS A 92 -13.36 -16.83 1.52
CA LYS A 92 -13.10 -17.14 0.11
C LYS A 92 -12.62 -15.90 -0.64
N TYR A 93 -11.84 -16.11 -1.68
CA TYR A 93 -11.42 -15.00 -2.54
C TYR A 93 -12.62 -14.28 -3.17
N ASP A 94 -12.59 -12.95 -3.10
CA ASP A 94 -13.57 -12.08 -3.76
C ASP A 94 -12.85 -11.08 -4.67
N LYS A 95 -12.91 -11.35 -5.97
CA LYS A 95 -12.28 -10.51 -7.00
C LYS A 95 -12.84 -9.11 -7.01
N GLN A 96 -14.15 -8.94 -6.83
CA GLN A 96 -14.79 -7.63 -6.90
C GLN A 96 -14.33 -6.75 -5.74
N LYS A 97 -14.29 -7.29 -4.52
CA LYS A 97 -13.76 -6.57 -3.36
C LYS A 97 -12.28 -6.20 -3.53
N THR A 98 -11.50 -7.13 -4.04
CA THR A 98 -10.06 -6.92 -4.28
C THR A 98 -9.83 -5.83 -5.34
N ASP A 99 -10.61 -5.82 -6.42
CA ASP A 99 -10.54 -4.80 -7.47
C ASP A 99 -10.96 -3.41 -6.93
N VAL A 100 -11.99 -3.34 -6.09
CA VAL A 100 -12.37 -2.09 -5.40
C VAL A 100 -11.23 -1.55 -4.56
N CYS A 101 -10.51 -2.43 -3.86
CA CYS A 101 -9.33 -2.03 -3.09
C CYS A 101 -8.17 -1.57 -3.96
N HIS A 102 -7.98 -2.16 -5.15
CA HIS A 102 -6.97 -1.70 -6.10
C HIS A 102 -7.28 -0.28 -6.57
N THR A 103 -8.52 -0.03 -7.02
CA THR A 103 -8.96 1.30 -7.43
C THR A 103 -8.84 2.32 -6.30
N PHE A 104 -9.21 1.94 -5.07
CA PHE A 104 -9.06 2.81 -3.92
C PHE A 104 -7.60 3.18 -3.66
N LEU A 105 -6.68 2.20 -3.66
CA LEU A 105 -5.24 2.45 -3.50
C LEU A 105 -4.71 3.39 -4.57
N GLU A 106 -5.02 3.12 -5.84
CA GLU A 106 -4.53 3.90 -6.98
C GLU A 106 -5.01 5.36 -6.94
N ASN A 107 -6.21 5.60 -6.41
CA ASN A 107 -6.78 6.94 -6.27
C ASN A 107 -6.32 7.68 -5.00
N LEU A 108 -6.14 6.96 -3.88
CA LEU A 108 -5.76 7.55 -2.60
C LEU A 108 -4.28 7.92 -2.57
N ILE A 109 -3.42 7.05 -3.08
CA ILE A 109 -1.97 7.18 -2.95
C ILE A 109 -1.40 7.86 -4.19
N PRO A 110 -0.63 8.96 -4.05
CA PRO A 110 0.05 9.59 -5.17
C PRO A 110 0.93 8.60 -5.95
N ASN A 111 0.63 8.43 -7.24
CA ASN A 111 1.25 7.43 -8.12
C ASN A 111 1.10 5.98 -7.59
N GLY A 112 -0.05 5.66 -6.98
CA GLY A 112 -0.29 4.40 -6.29
C GLY A 112 -0.06 3.19 -7.19
N LYS A 113 -0.52 3.24 -8.44
CA LYS A 113 -0.31 2.18 -9.44
C LYS A 113 1.17 1.92 -9.71
N GLU A 114 1.95 2.98 -9.93
CA GLU A 114 3.38 2.90 -10.19
C GLU A 114 4.14 2.42 -8.96
N ARG A 115 3.75 2.85 -7.76
CA ARG A 115 4.33 2.37 -6.50
C ARG A 115 4.11 0.86 -6.34
N VAL A 116 2.91 0.35 -6.58
CA VAL A 116 2.62 -1.09 -6.53
C VAL A 116 3.47 -1.84 -7.55
N LYS A 117 3.54 -1.36 -8.79
CA LYS A 117 4.38 -1.97 -9.83
C LYS A 117 5.85 -2.05 -9.42
N LYS A 118 6.40 -0.99 -8.82
CA LYS A 118 7.78 -0.97 -8.32
C LYS A 118 8.01 -2.01 -7.22
N VAL A 119 7.05 -2.18 -6.30
CA VAL A 119 7.16 -3.19 -5.24
C VAL A 119 7.08 -4.60 -5.82
N ILE A 120 6.22 -4.86 -6.81
CA ILE A 120 6.18 -6.17 -7.49
C ILE A 120 7.53 -6.48 -8.14
N GLN A 121 8.17 -5.50 -8.78
CA GLN A 121 9.49 -5.67 -9.41
C GLN A 121 10.61 -6.06 -8.43
N THR A 122 10.42 -5.86 -7.13
CA THR A 122 11.39 -6.28 -6.09
C THR A 122 11.20 -7.72 -5.62
N LEU A 123 10.19 -8.43 -6.12
CA LEU A 123 9.92 -9.83 -5.80
C LEU A 123 10.65 -10.81 -6.74
N TYR A 124 11.32 -10.29 -7.77
CA TYR A 124 12.08 -11.00 -8.80
C TYR A 124 13.53 -10.49 -8.83
#